data_AF-A0A7C3BSQ6-F1
#
_entry.id   AF-A0A7C3BSQ6-F1
#
_cell.length_a   1.000
_cell.length_b   1.000
_cell.length_c   1.000
_cell.angle_alpha   90.00
_cell.angle_beta   90.00
_cell.angle_gamma   90.00
#
_symmetry.space_group_name_H-M   'P 1'
#
loop_
_entity.id
_entity.type
_entity.pdbx_description
1 polymer ?
#
loop_
_entity_poly.entity_id
_entity_poly.type
_entity_poly.pdbx_seq_one_letter_code
_entity_poly.pdbx_strand_id
1 'polypeptide(L)'
;SIPLWYEATKIEGKTYLDGGTIANSPFRKAVELGATEVIVVLMSPWPGNPLRSWAVERLPSLHDELLAIPQRLWNSFEPALDMMLTEIAWHDYRLLEKERQAGNYRNLKWIRFVAPETPLPVGLMTTYERKNHIRLFRRGEHDAEESLGELLSER
;
A
#
# COMPACT_ATOMS: atom_id res chain seq x y z
N SER A 1 2.55 -14.49 5.08
CA SER A 1 4.01 -14.67 5.01
C SER A 1 4.54 -14.11 3.72
N ILE A 2 5.24 -12.97 3.80
CA ILE A 2 5.83 -12.32 2.63
C ILE A 2 6.85 -13.30 2.02
N PRO A 3 6.65 -13.75 0.77
CA PRO A 3 7.62 -14.62 0.11
C PRO A 3 9.01 -13.99 0.12
N LEU A 4 10.06 -14.83 0.15
CA LEU A 4 11.48 -14.43 0.27
C LEU A 4 11.92 -13.89 1.63
N TRP A 5 11.00 -13.43 2.48
CA TRP A 5 11.29 -12.99 3.85
C TRP A 5 10.91 -14.02 4.91
N TYR A 6 9.79 -14.70 4.71
CA TYR A 6 9.24 -15.66 5.66
C TYR A 6 8.81 -16.94 4.96
N GLU A 7 8.92 -18.07 5.66
CA GLU A 7 8.31 -19.32 5.22
C GLU A 7 6.78 -19.22 5.18
N ALA A 8 6.17 -19.99 4.28
CA ALA A 8 4.72 -20.08 4.19
C ALA A 8 4.13 -20.66 5.49
N THR A 9 3.05 -20.04 5.98
CA THR A 9 2.39 -20.49 7.22
C THR A 9 1.49 -21.69 6.90
N LYS A 10 1.56 -22.74 7.71
CA LYS A 10 0.66 -23.89 7.62
C LYS A 10 -0.42 -23.83 8.69
N ILE A 11 -1.68 -23.83 8.29
CA ILE A 11 -2.85 -23.85 9.19
C ILE A 11 -3.78 -24.96 8.70
N GLU A 12 -4.12 -25.91 9.59
CA GLU A 12 -5.02 -27.04 9.27
C GLU A 12 -4.67 -27.80 7.97
N GLY A 13 -3.37 -28.02 7.73
CA GLY A 13 -2.87 -28.71 6.54
C GLY A 13 -2.88 -27.88 5.25
N LYS A 14 -3.30 -26.61 5.30
CA LYS A 14 -3.27 -25.67 4.16
C LYS A 14 -2.10 -24.71 4.29
N THR A 15 -1.54 -24.33 3.14
CA THR A 15 -0.40 -23.41 3.03
C THR A 15 -0.89 -21.99 2.72
N TYR A 16 -0.43 -21.02 3.50
CA TYR A 16 -0.81 -19.62 3.41
C TYR A 16 0.42 -18.74 3.14
N LEU A 17 0.29 -17.87 2.15
CA LEU A 17 1.24 -16.82 1.82
C LEU A 17 0.67 -15.46 2.22
N ASP A 18 1.46 -14.41 2.04
CA ASP A 18 0.97 -13.04 2.21
C ASP A 18 -0.18 -12.72 1.23
N GLY A 19 -1.25 -12.11 1.74
CA GLY A 19 -2.41 -11.74 0.91
C GLY A 19 -2.08 -10.72 -0.18
N GLY A 20 -1.11 -9.84 0.06
CA GLY A 20 -0.65 -8.84 -0.90
C GLY A 20 -0.02 -9.43 -2.17
N THR A 21 0.36 -10.71 -2.15
CA THR A 21 0.87 -11.41 -3.34
C THR A 21 -0.19 -11.69 -4.40
N ILE A 22 -1.48 -11.73 -4.00
CA ILE A 22 -2.61 -12.06 -4.88
C ILE A 22 -3.53 -10.85 -5.05
N ALA A 23 -3.81 -10.12 -3.97
CA ALA A 23 -4.67 -8.95 -3.98
C ALA A 23 -4.15 -7.91 -2.99
N ASN A 24 -3.56 -6.83 -3.50
CA ASN A 24 -3.15 -5.72 -2.66
C ASN A 24 -4.37 -4.87 -2.26
N SER A 25 -4.54 -4.65 -0.96
CA SER A 25 -5.54 -3.75 -0.37
C SER A 25 -6.97 -3.92 -0.93
N PRO A 26 -7.63 -5.09 -0.74
CA PRO A 26 -8.91 -5.43 -1.36
C PRO A 26 -10.11 -4.70 -0.72
N PHE A 27 -10.16 -3.38 -0.86
CA PHE A 27 -11.21 -2.52 -0.27
C PHE A 27 -12.62 -2.90 -0.73
N ARG A 28 -12.75 -3.47 -1.94
CA ARG A 28 -14.02 -3.95 -2.51
C ARG A 28 -14.76 -4.87 -1.55
N LYS A 29 -14.04 -5.77 -0.88
CA LYS A 29 -14.68 -6.73 0.02
C LYS A 29 -15.31 -6.04 1.22
N ALA A 30 -14.70 -4.98 1.74
CA ALA A 30 -15.27 -4.19 2.81
C ALA A 30 -16.58 -3.52 2.38
N VAL A 31 -16.61 -2.96 1.16
CA VAL A 31 -17.81 -2.34 0.58
C VAL A 31 -18.93 -3.38 0.39
N GLU A 32 -18.62 -4.56 -0.15
CA GLU A 32 -19.58 -5.66 -0.30
C GLU A 32 -20.17 -6.13 1.04
N LEU A 33 -19.37 -6.11 2.11
CA LEU A 33 -19.79 -6.46 3.46
C LEU A 33 -20.54 -5.33 4.18
N GLY A 34 -20.81 -4.22 3.50
CA GLY A 34 -21.65 -3.14 3.99
C GLY A 34 -20.91 -2.01 4.70
N ALA A 35 -19.59 -1.89 4.54
CA ALA A 35 -18.85 -0.74 5.06
C ALA A 35 -19.37 0.56 4.41
N THR A 36 -19.64 1.57 5.24
CA THR A 36 -20.17 2.87 4.79
C THR A 36 -19.10 3.94 4.66
N GLU A 37 -17.99 3.78 5.36
CA GLU A 37 -16.89 4.74 5.47
C GLU A 37 -15.59 3.92 5.41
N VAL A 38 -14.79 4.11 4.37
CA VAL A 38 -13.63 3.23 4.09
C VAL A 38 -12.37 4.07 3.89
N ILE A 39 -11.31 3.75 4.63
CA ILE A 39 -9.96 4.27 4.40
C ILE A 39 -9.11 3.12 3.90
N VAL A 40 -8.44 3.33 2.77
CA VAL A 40 -7.49 2.41 2.17
C VAL A 40 -6.10 3.02 2.29
N VAL A 41 -5.17 2.32 2.93
CA VAL A 41 -3.79 2.79 3.09
C VAL A 41 -2.90 1.98 2.15
N LEU A 42 -2.13 2.67 1.32
CA LEU A 42 -1.29 2.10 0.28
C LEU A 42 0.18 2.41 0.55
N MET A 43 1.08 1.55 0.06
CA MET A 43 2.54 1.73 0.15
C MET A 43 3.16 2.24 -1.15
N SER A 44 2.35 2.37 -2.19
CA SER A 44 2.74 2.90 -3.49
C SER A 44 1.86 4.08 -3.88
N PRO A 45 2.38 4.99 -4.73
CA PRO A 45 1.62 6.14 -5.17
C PRO A 45 0.31 5.74 -5.83
N TRP A 46 -0.73 6.51 -5.55
CA TRP A 46 -2.05 6.32 -6.15
C TRP A 46 -2.06 6.82 -7.59
N PRO A 47 -2.41 6.00 -8.60
CA PRO A 47 -2.42 6.41 -10.01
C PRO A 47 -3.34 7.59 -10.33
N GLY A 48 -4.36 7.83 -9.50
CA GLY A 48 -5.21 9.01 -9.61
C GLY A 48 -4.51 10.32 -9.27
N ASN A 49 -3.31 10.26 -8.68
CA ASN A 49 -2.50 11.42 -8.31
C ASN A 49 -1.27 11.51 -9.24
N PRO A 50 -0.78 12.72 -9.57
CA PRO A 50 0.44 12.87 -10.35
C PRO A 50 1.64 12.23 -9.62
N LEU A 51 2.34 11.31 -10.30
CA LEU A 51 3.62 10.80 -9.81
C LEU A 51 4.65 11.93 -9.77
N ARG A 52 5.05 12.36 -8.56
CA ARG A 52 6.07 13.40 -8.41
C ARG A 52 7.47 12.90 -8.78
N SER A 53 7.77 11.63 -8.51
CA SER A 53 9.08 11.04 -8.78
C SER A 53 9.05 9.51 -8.81
N TRP A 54 9.85 8.94 -9.70
CA TRP A 54 10.18 7.51 -9.73
C TRP A 54 11.41 7.17 -8.88
N ALA A 55 12.01 8.17 -8.21
CA ALA A 55 13.18 7.94 -7.39
C ALA A 55 12.83 7.00 -6.24
N VAL A 56 13.42 5.81 -6.26
CA VAL A 56 13.37 4.88 -5.14
C VAL A 56 14.38 5.38 -4.10
N GLU A 57 13.89 5.63 -2.88
CA GLU A 57 14.76 6.08 -1.80
C GLU A 57 15.86 5.05 -1.52
N ARG A 58 17.06 5.56 -1.21
CA ARG A 58 18.19 4.70 -0.87
C ARG A 58 17.91 3.98 0.43
N LEU A 59 18.04 2.66 0.40
CA LEU A 59 17.92 1.83 1.59
C LEU A 59 18.93 2.18 2.68
N PRO A 60 18.58 1.95 3.96
CA PRO A 60 19.56 1.90 5.03
C PRO A 60 20.66 0.88 4.71
N SER A 61 21.91 1.22 5.06
CA SER A 61 23.05 0.34 4.75
C SER A 61 23.03 -0.91 5.61
N LEU A 62 22.88 -2.08 4.96
CA LEU A 62 23.30 -3.34 5.58
C LEU A 62 24.82 -3.34 5.70
N HIS A 63 25.33 -3.83 6.82
CA HIS A 63 26.79 -3.92 7.05
C HIS A 63 27.40 -5.15 6.35
N ASP A 64 26.55 -6.10 5.93
CA ASP A 64 26.92 -7.31 5.19
C ASP A 64 26.65 -7.12 3.69
N GLU A 65 27.71 -7.17 2.87
CA GLU A 65 27.61 -7.00 1.42
C GLU A 65 26.86 -8.14 0.72
N LEU A 66 26.91 -9.37 1.25
CA LEU A 66 26.23 -10.53 0.66
C LEU A 66 24.71 -10.44 0.83
N LEU A 67 24.24 -9.82 1.91
CA LEU A 67 22.82 -9.51 2.11
C LEU A 67 22.40 -8.23 1.40
N ALA A 68 23.34 -7.29 1.19
CA ALA A 68 23.06 -6.03 0.51
C ALA A 68 22.69 -6.21 -0.98
N ILE A 69 23.29 -7.17 -1.68
CA ILE A 69 23.01 -7.43 -3.11
C ILE A 69 21.55 -7.88 -3.34
N PRO A 70 21.06 -8.99 -2.74
CA PRO A 70 19.68 -9.44 -2.94
C PRO A 70 18.67 -8.40 -2.46
N GLN A 71 18.96 -7.68 -1.38
CA GLN A 71 18.11 -6.58 -0.93
C GLN A 71 18.01 -5.44 -1.96
N ARG A 72 19.14 -5.03 -2.56
CA ARG A 72 19.16 -4.00 -3.62
C ARG A 72 18.43 -4.48 -4.88
N LEU A 73 18.60 -5.74 -5.27
CA LEU A 73 17.91 -6.32 -6.42
C LEU A 73 16.41 -6.34 -6.19
N TRP A 74 15.96 -6.82 -5.03
CA TRP A 74 14.54 -6.81 -4.66
C TRP A 74 13.95 -5.40 -4.71
N ASN A 75 14.65 -4.43 -4.11
CA ASN A 75 14.25 -3.03 -4.11
C ASN A 75 14.19 -2.37 -5.49
N SER A 76 14.88 -2.91 -6.49
CA SER A 76 14.78 -2.42 -7.87
C SER A 76 13.51 -2.89 -8.58
N PHE A 77 12.93 -4.01 -8.12
CA PHE A 77 11.78 -4.66 -8.75
C PHE A 77 10.48 -4.41 -7.99
N GLU A 78 10.53 -4.49 -6.66
CA GLU A 78 9.37 -4.40 -5.79
C GLU A 78 8.53 -3.12 -6.00
N PRO A 79 9.09 -1.91 -6.12
CA PRO A 79 8.29 -0.72 -6.41
C PRO A 79 7.45 -0.86 -7.68
N ALA A 80 7.98 -1.49 -8.73
CA ALA A 80 7.23 -1.70 -9.96
C ALA A 80 6.09 -2.69 -9.75
N LEU A 81 6.32 -3.77 -8.99
CA LEU A 81 5.28 -4.73 -8.63
C LEU A 81 4.17 -4.07 -7.80
N ASP A 82 4.52 -3.31 -6.77
CA ASP A 82 3.54 -2.63 -5.93
C ASP A 82 2.73 -1.59 -6.71
N MET A 83 3.36 -0.87 -7.63
CA MET A 83 2.66 0.04 -8.54
C MET A 83 1.69 -0.73 -9.44
N MET A 84 2.10 -1.86 -10.04
CA MET A 84 1.18 -2.71 -10.82
C MET A 84 0.00 -3.22 -9.99
N LEU A 85 0.22 -3.62 -8.74
CA LEU A 85 -0.85 -4.04 -7.85
C LEU A 85 -1.76 -2.87 -7.45
N THR A 86 -1.20 -1.67 -7.31
CA THR A 86 -1.95 -0.44 -7.03
C THR A 86 -2.82 -0.02 -8.23
N GLU A 87 -2.33 -0.21 -9.46
CA GLU A 87 -3.12 -0.01 -10.69
C GLU A 87 -4.37 -0.92 -10.72
N ILE A 88 -4.26 -2.17 -10.25
CA ILE A 88 -5.42 -3.07 -10.13
C ILE A 88 -6.44 -2.49 -9.14
N ALA A 89 -6.00 -2.03 -7.97
CA ALA A 89 -6.88 -1.37 -7.00
C ALA A 89 -7.52 -0.09 -7.56
N TRP A 90 -6.77 0.69 -8.36
CA TRP A 90 -7.30 1.87 -9.03
C TRP A 90 -8.37 1.53 -10.07
N HIS A 91 -8.15 0.52 -10.91
CA HIS A 91 -9.15 0.05 -11.85
C HIS A 91 -10.42 -0.45 -11.15
N ASP A 92 -10.27 -1.17 -10.04
CA ASP A 92 -11.38 -1.61 -9.21
C ASP A 92 -12.13 -0.40 -8.62
N TYR A 93 -11.41 0.62 -8.15
CA TYR A 93 -12.04 1.86 -7.67
C TYR A 93 -12.85 2.57 -8.77
N ARG A 94 -12.31 2.66 -9.98
CA ARG A 94 -13.08 3.25 -11.10
C ARG A 94 -14.34 2.46 -11.44
N LEU A 95 -14.30 1.13 -11.30
CA LEU A 95 -15.49 0.30 -11.48
C LEU A 95 -16.50 0.59 -10.37
N LEU A 96 -16.06 0.68 -9.10
CA LEU A 96 -16.93 1.05 -7.98
C LEU A 96 -17.64 2.37 -8.25
N GLU A 97 -16.91 3.39 -8.71
CA GLU A 97 -17.50 4.70 -9.01
C GLU A 97 -18.58 4.64 -10.09
N LYS A 98 -18.39 3.83 -11.15
CA LYS A 98 -19.42 3.60 -12.17
C LYS A 98 -20.66 2.90 -11.60
N GLU A 99 -20.46 1.90 -10.74
CA GLU A 99 -21.57 1.19 -10.08
C GLU A 99 -22.34 2.10 -9.13
N ARG A 100 -21.64 2.98 -8.39
CA ARG A 100 -22.25 4.01 -7.56
C ARG A 100 -23.11 4.96 -8.38
N GLN A 101 -22.63 5.41 -9.54
CA GLN A 101 -23.38 6.26 -10.45
C GLN A 101 -24.63 5.56 -11.01
N ALA A 102 -24.59 4.23 -11.17
CA ALA A 102 -25.73 3.41 -11.54
C ALA A 102 -26.72 3.13 -10.37
N GLY A 103 -26.42 3.63 -9.16
CA GLY A 103 -27.29 3.53 -7.99
C GLY A 103 -27.04 2.31 -7.10
N ASN A 104 -25.95 1.56 -7.32
CA ASN A 104 -25.47 0.53 -6.39
C ASN A 104 -24.74 1.16 -5.19
N TYR A 105 -24.55 0.40 -4.12
CA TYR A 105 -23.80 0.81 -2.91
C TYR A 105 -24.27 2.15 -2.29
N ARG A 106 -25.59 2.41 -2.28
CA ARG A 106 -26.17 3.68 -1.79
C ARG A 106 -25.80 4.06 -0.36
N ASN A 107 -25.47 3.08 0.47
CA ASN A 107 -25.09 3.28 1.87
C ASN A 107 -23.60 3.66 2.04
N LEU A 108 -22.78 3.50 1.00
CA LEU A 108 -21.38 3.91 1.02
C LEU A 108 -21.32 5.44 1.00
N LYS A 109 -20.97 6.07 2.12
CA LYS A 109 -20.83 7.53 2.21
C LYS A 109 -19.58 7.98 1.46
N TRP A 110 -18.42 7.45 1.83
CA TRP A 110 -17.15 7.82 1.21
C TRP A 110 -16.12 6.69 1.31
N ILE A 111 -15.17 6.76 0.38
CA ILE A 111 -13.93 5.98 0.38
C ILE A 111 -12.77 6.96 0.16
N ARG A 112 -11.67 6.78 0.88
CA ARG A 112 -10.44 7.58 0.74
C ARG A 112 -9.22 6.69 0.66
N PHE A 113 -8.26 7.12 -0.14
CA PHE A 113 -6.98 6.44 -0.33
C PHE A 113 -5.88 7.32 0.26
N VAL A 114 -5.16 6.78 1.24
CA VAL A 114 -3.94 7.38 1.78
C VAL A 114 -2.78 6.68 1.08
N ALA A 115 -2.04 7.43 0.27
CA ALA A 115 -0.97 6.88 -0.55
C ALA A 115 0.22 7.84 -0.58
N PRO A 116 1.46 7.32 -0.55
CA PRO A 116 2.65 8.16 -0.55
C PRO A 116 2.92 8.77 -1.93
N GLU A 117 3.56 9.94 -1.98
CA GLU A 117 3.94 10.58 -3.26
C GLU A 117 5.06 9.86 -4.03
N THR A 118 5.79 8.97 -3.37
CA THR A 118 6.86 8.14 -3.94
C THR A 118 6.75 6.71 -3.38
N PRO A 119 7.24 5.69 -4.10
CA PRO A 119 7.18 4.31 -3.62
C PRO A 119 7.87 4.11 -2.26
N LEU A 120 7.25 3.31 -1.39
CA LEU A 120 7.78 2.89 -0.09
C LEU A 120 8.09 1.38 -0.10
N PRO A 121 9.22 0.95 -0.69
CA PRO A 121 9.58 -0.46 -0.71
C PRO A 121 9.71 -1.04 0.71
N VAL A 122 9.28 -2.28 0.90
CA VAL A 122 9.34 -3.09 2.13
C VAL A 122 10.75 -3.06 2.72
N GLY A 123 11.79 -3.01 1.90
CA GLY A 123 13.18 -2.89 2.39
C GLY A 123 13.45 -1.67 3.28
N LEU A 124 12.73 -0.56 3.08
CA LEU A 124 12.79 0.62 3.96
C LEU A 124 12.21 0.33 5.34
N MET A 125 11.30 -0.63 5.46
CA MET A 125 10.62 -0.98 6.71
C MET A 125 11.33 -2.11 7.44
N THR A 126 11.83 -3.12 6.71
CA THR A 126 12.43 -4.31 7.28
C THR A 126 13.85 -4.09 7.80
N THR A 127 14.55 -3.06 7.33
CA THR A 127 15.86 -2.69 7.87
C THR A 127 15.69 -1.74 9.05
N TYR A 128 15.96 -2.21 10.27
CA TYR A 128 15.76 -1.42 11.49
C TYR A 128 16.83 -0.31 11.62
N GLU A 129 16.48 0.88 11.16
CA GLU A 129 17.25 2.11 11.35
C GLU A 129 16.33 3.18 11.92
N ARG A 130 16.62 3.63 13.15
CA ARG A 130 15.72 4.47 13.94
C ARG A 130 15.35 5.77 13.23
N LYS A 131 16.31 6.46 12.59
CA LYS A 131 16.03 7.74 11.92
C LYS A 131 15.12 7.54 10.72
N ASN A 132 15.34 6.49 9.95
CA ASN A 132 14.53 6.08 8.82
C ASN A 132 13.11 5.73 9.26
N HIS A 133 12.91 4.95 10.33
CA HIS A 133 11.56 4.64 10.82
C HIS A 133 10.80 5.87 11.31
N ILE A 134 11.46 6.77 12.05
CA ILE A 134 10.84 8.04 12.44
C ILE A 134 10.46 8.88 11.20
N ARG A 135 11.32 8.88 10.16
CA ARG A 135 11.01 9.55 8.88
C ARG A 135 9.77 8.95 8.23
N LEU A 136 9.69 7.62 8.14
CA LEU A 136 8.55 6.91 7.55
C LEU A 136 7.25 7.17 8.32
N PHE A 137 7.28 7.20 9.66
CA PHE A 137 6.10 7.53 10.46
C PHE A 137 5.59 8.95 10.20
N ARG A 138 6.47 9.94 10.20
CA ARG A 138 6.11 11.34 9.89
C ARG A 138 5.56 11.49 8.48
N ARG A 139 6.12 10.74 7.54
CA ARG A 139 5.63 10.72 6.17
C ARG A 139 4.21 10.17 6.08
N GLY A 140 3.95 9.03 6.72
CA GLY A 140 2.59 8.45 6.75
C GLY A 140 1.56 9.34 7.46
N GLU A 141 1.98 10.04 8.51
CA GLU A 141 1.16 11.06 9.18
C GLU A 141 0.81 12.20 8.21
N HIS A 142 1.80 12.76 7.51
CA HIS A 142 1.58 13.80 6.51
C HIS A 142 0.68 13.35 5.34
N ASP A 143 0.93 12.15 4.79
CA ASP A 143 0.12 11.59 3.70
C ASP A 143 -1.36 11.42 4.15
N ALA A 144 -1.58 11.05 5.42
CA ALA A 144 -2.90 10.94 6.01
C ALA A 144 -3.57 12.31 6.24
N GLU A 145 -2.84 13.30 6.75
CA GLU A 145 -3.32 14.67 6.93
C GLU A 145 -3.78 15.29 5.60
N GLU A 146 -2.99 15.15 4.54
CA GLU A 146 -3.34 15.64 3.20
C GLU A 146 -4.56 14.91 2.63
N SER A 147 -4.63 13.58 2.78
CA SER A 147 -5.69 12.76 2.18
C SER A 147 -7.01 12.80 2.95
N LEU A 148 -6.96 13.08 4.26
CA LEU A 148 -8.11 13.01 5.17
C LEU A 148 -8.47 14.37 5.77
N GLY A 149 -7.71 15.44 5.49
CA GLY A 149 -7.89 16.76 6.09
C GLY A 149 -9.31 17.30 5.97
N GLU A 150 -9.96 17.12 4.81
CA GLU A 150 -11.37 17.50 4.61
C GLU A 150 -12.31 16.74 5.56
N LEU A 151 -12.10 15.43 5.73
CA LEU A 151 -12.92 14.60 6.63
C LEU A 151 -12.68 14.91 8.11
N LEU A 152 -11.47 15.34 8.46
CA LEU A 152 -11.10 15.71 9.82
C LEU A 152 -11.58 17.13 10.19
N SER A 153 -11.78 17.99 9.20
CA SER A 153 -12.26 19.38 9.37
C SER A 153 -13.78 19.49 9.48
N GLU A 154 -14.52 18.46 9.04
CA GLU A 154 -15.99 18.38 9.12
C GLU A 154 -16.53 17.81 10.45
N ARG A 155 -15.65 17.63 11.46
CA ARG A 155 -16.02 17.25 12.84
C ARG A 155 -15.86 18.41 13.81
#